data_AF-A0A6A4VKA1-F1
#
_entry.id   AF-A0A6A4VKA1-F1
#
_cell.length_a   1.000
_cell.length_b   1.000
_cell.length_c   1.000
_cell.angle_alpha   90.00
_cell.angle_beta   90.00
_cell.angle_gamma   90.00
#
_symmetry.space_group_name_H-M   'P 1'
#
loop_
_entity.id
_entity.type
_entity.pdbx_description
1 polymer ?
#
loop_
_entity_poly.entity_id
_entity_poly.type
_entity_poly.pdbx_seq_one_letter_code
_entity_poly.pdbx_strand_id
1 'polypeptide(L)' 'METLTKTQLRPIEDFWGIVKQEVYKGGWRAASEVQLKNRIQRVLRSIREEVPRTMMERVPERVRRTERRGVNSSLH' A
#
# COMPACT_ATOMS: atom_id res chain seq x y z
N MET A 1 13.76 -0.70 -18.97
CA MET A 1 12.77 -1.75 -18.65
C MET A 1 12.60 -1.78 -17.14
N GLU A 2 11.53 -1.21 -16.61
CA GLU A 2 11.19 -1.37 -15.18
C GLU A 2 10.47 -2.71 -15.01
N THR A 3 11.16 -3.67 -14.40
CA THR A 3 10.56 -4.91 -13.93
C THR A 3 9.57 -4.57 -12.81
N LEU A 4 8.28 -4.76 -13.07
CA LEU A 4 7.24 -4.60 -12.05
C LEU A 4 7.47 -5.65 -10.96
N THR A 5 8.06 -5.24 -9.83
CA THR A 5 8.36 -6.13 -8.72
C THR A 5 7.06 -6.56 -8.04
N LYS A 6 7.03 -7.78 -7.50
CA LYS A 6 5.93 -8.45 -6.75
C LYS A 6 5.14 -7.53 -5.79
N THR A 7 5.77 -6.45 -5.32
CA THR A 7 5.23 -5.36 -4.50
C THR A 7 4.06 -4.62 -5.15
N GLN A 8 4.09 -4.40 -6.47
CA GLN A 8 3.02 -3.69 -7.19
C GLN A 8 1.72 -4.50 -7.37
N LEU A 9 1.68 -5.74 -6.90
CA LEU A 9 0.48 -6.58 -6.93
C LEU A 9 -0.17 -6.73 -5.55
N ARG A 10 0.41 -6.14 -4.50
CA ARG A 10 -0.07 -6.29 -3.12
C ARG A 10 -0.47 -4.92 -2.54
N PRO A 11 -1.70 -4.44 -2.79
CA PRO A 11 -2.18 -3.17 -2.25
C PRO A 11 -2.15 -3.09 -0.73
N ILE A 12 -2.12 -4.23 -0.05
CA ILE A 12 -1.90 -4.27 1.40
C ILE A 12 -0.53 -3.69 1.78
N GLU A 13 0.50 -3.86 0.96
CA GLU A 13 1.83 -3.26 1.18
C GLU A 13 1.81 -1.76 0.92
N ASP A 14 1.11 -1.32 -0.13
CA ASP A 14 0.88 0.11 -0.41
C ASP A 14 0.15 0.78 0.77
N PHE A 15 -0.88 0.12 1.30
CA PHE A 15 -1.62 0.56 2.48
C PHE A 15 -0.71 0.68 3.72
N TRP A 16 0.08 -0.36 4.03
CA TRP A 16 1.02 -0.30 5.14
C TRP A 16 2.12 0.75 4.93
N GLY A 17 2.49 1.04 3.69
CA GLY A 17 3.37 2.15 3.33
C GLY A 17 2.82 3.51 3.76
N ILE A 18 1.54 3.78 3.48
CA ILE A 18 0.84 5.01 3.89
C ILE A 18 0.73 5.09 5.41
N VAL A 19 0.31 4.00 6.07
CA VAL A 19 0.22 3.94 7.53
C VAL A 19 1.58 4.25 8.15
N LYS A 20 2.67 3.67 7.63
CA LYS A 20 4.03 3.92 8.11
C LYS A 20 4.42 5.40 7.97
N GLN A 21 4.15 6.02 6.81
CA GLN A 21 4.46 7.43 6.59
C GLN A 21 3.76 8.34 7.60
N GLU A 22 2.47 8.10 7.88
CA GLU A 22 1.70 8.92 8.82
C GLU A 22 2.05 8.65 10.30
N VAL A 23 2.45 7.41 10.64
CA VAL A 23 2.94 7.07 11.99
C VAL A 23 4.23 7.84 12.31
N TYR A 24 5.18 7.88 11.38
CA TYR A 24 6.51 8.48 11.59
C TYR A 24 6.64 9.94 11.10
N LYS A 25 5.54 10.56 10.69
CA LYS A 25 5.49 11.94 10.21
C LYS A 25 6.08 12.92 11.23
N GLY A 26 6.83 13.91 10.74
CA GLY A 26 7.47 14.92 11.60
C GLY A 26 8.58 14.38 12.49
N GLY A 27 9.17 13.23 12.15
CA GLY A 27 10.26 12.62 12.93
C GLY A 27 9.78 11.98 14.24
N TRP A 28 8.47 11.73 14.37
CA TRP A 28 7.90 11.09 15.55
C TRP A 28 8.54 9.73 15.80
N ARG A 29 8.88 9.43 17.05
CA ARG A 29 9.42 8.15 17.49
C ARG A 29 8.66 7.66 18.71
N ALA A 30 8.43 6.36 18.78
CA ALA A 30 7.87 5.74 19.96
C ALA A 30 8.94 5.54 21.04
N ALA A 31 8.62 5.88 22.29
CA ALA A 31 9.40 5.58 23.47
C ALA A 31 9.02 4.21 24.08
N SER A 32 7.88 3.64 23.67
CA SER A 32 7.44 2.30 24.10
C SER A 32 6.54 1.63 23.06
N GLU A 33 6.43 0.30 23.16
CA GLU A 33 5.53 -0.48 22.29
C GLU A 33 4.06 -0.04 22.46
N VAL A 34 3.64 0.28 23.68
CA VAL A 34 2.28 0.77 23.96
C VAL A 34 2.02 2.08 23.23
N GLN A 35 2.98 3.01 23.24
CA GLN A 35 2.86 4.27 22.53
C GLN A 35 2.77 4.07 21.02
N LEU A 36 3.56 3.14 20.48
CA LEU A 36 3.51 2.76 19.07
C LEU A 36 2.15 2.18 18.68
N LYS A 37 1.62 1.23 19.46
CA LYS A 37 0.30 0.61 19.24
C LYS A 37 -0.81 1.66 19.24
N ASN A 38 -0.83 2.56 20.22
CA ASN A 38 -1.82 3.63 20.31
C ASN A 38 -1.73 4.60 19.11
N ARG A 39 -0.51 4.94 18.67
CA ARG A 39 -0.30 5.79 17.49
C ARG A 39 -0.82 5.12 16.22
N ILE A 40 -0.49 3.84 16.00
CA ILE A 40 -0.97 3.07 14.85
C ILE A 40 -2.49 3.03 14.83
N GLN A 41 -3.14 2.71 15.95
CA GLN A 41 -4.60 2.70 16.05
C GLN A 41 -5.22 4.06 15.71
N ARG A 42 -4.61 5.16 16.16
CA ARG A 42 -5.07 6.52 15.84
C ARG A 42 -4.95 6.85 14.36
N VAL A 43 -3.82 6.48 13.74
CA VAL A 43 -3.61 6.66 12.30
C VAL A 43 -4.62 5.83 11.51
N LEU A 44 -4.82 4.57 11.88
CA LEU A 44 -5.81 3.70 11.23
C LEU A 44 -7.23 4.27 11.33
N ARG A 45 -7.62 4.83 12.49
CA ARG A 45 -8.92 5.50 12.66
C ARG A 45 -9.05 6.80 11.86
N SER A 46 -7.94 7.48 11.56
CA SER A 46 -7.94 8.70 10.76
C SER A 46 -8.00 8.43 9.25
N ILE A 47 -7.63 7.23 8.83
CA ILE A 47 -7.76 6.79 7.45
C ILE A 47 -9.24 6.46 7.22
N ARG A 48 -9.88 7.20 6.32
CA ARG A 48 -11.28 6.95 5.98
C ARG A 48 -11.42 5.57 5.33
N GLU A 49 -12.48 4.84 5.65
CA GLU A 49 -12.69 3.44 5.23
C GLU A 49 -12.70 3.26 3.70
N GLU A 50 -13.03 4.32 2.96
CA GLU A 50 -13.04 4.33 1.51
C GLU A 50 -11.63 4.14 0.92
N VAL A 51 -10.57 4.52 1.64
CA VAL A 51 -9.18 4.38 1.18
C VAL A 51 -8.77 2.91 0.99
N PRO A 52 -8.81 2.04 2.02
CA PRO A 52 -8.49 0.62 1.84
C PRO A 52 -9.46 -0.08 0.88
N ARG A 53 -10.73 0.33 0.85
CA ARG A 53 -11.73 -0.24 -0.07
C ARG A 53 -11.37 0.03 -1.54
N THR A 54 -11.13 1.29 -1.90
CA THR A 54 -10.72 1.67 -3.27
C THR A 54 -9.38 1.07 -3.66
N MET A 55 -8.44 0.89 -2.71
CA MET A 55 -7.18 0.20 -2.99
C MET A 55 -7.38 -1.26 -3.38
N MET A 56 -8.28 -1.97 -2.70
CA MET A 56 -8.61 -3.36 -3.00
C MET A 56 -9.43 -3.50 -4.29
N GLU A 57 -10.37 -2.59 -4.55
CA GLU A 57 -11.17 -2.56 -5.78
C GLU A 57 -10.32 -2.38 -7.05
N ARG A 58 -9.16 -1.72 -6.95
CA ARG A 58 -8.22 -1.52 -8.06
C ARG A 58 -7.29 -2.70 -8.31
N VAL A 59 -7.31 -3.74 -7.47
CA VAL A 59 -6.50 -4.97 -7.66
C VAL A 59 -6.79 -5.66 -8.99
N PRO A 60 -8.05 -5.98 -9.34
CA PRO A 60 -8.34 -6.69 -10.58
C PRO A 60 -7.94 -5.86 -11.81
N GLU A 61 -8.02 -4.54 -11.73
CA GLU A 61 -7.58 -3.65 -12.80
C GLU A 61 -6.05 -3.66 -12.97
N ARG A 62 -5.28 -3.65 -11.86
CA ARG A 62 -3.81 -3.76 -11.87
C ARG A 62 -3.35 -5.12 -12.44
N VAL A 63 -4.05 -6.20 -12.07
CA VAL A 63 -3.79 -7.55 -12.60
C VAL A 63 -4.06 -7.59 -14.11
N ARG A 64 -5.22 -7.13 -14.58
CA ARG A 64 -5.57 -7.06 -16.01
C ARG A 64 -4.60 -6.20 -16.83
N ARG A 65 -4.12 -5.07 -16.30
CA ARG A 65 -3.12 -4.23 -16.98
C ARG A 65 -1.76 -4.93 -17.08
N THR A 66 -1.39 -5.73 -16.08
CA THR A 66 -0.15 -6.51 -16.09
C THR A 66 -0.21 -7.67 -17.08
N GLU A 67 -1.35 -8.38 -17.13
CA GLU A 67 -1.61 -9.43 -18.13
C GLU A 67 -1.48 -8.89 -19.57
N ARG A 68 -2.09 -7.74 -19.87
CA ARG A 68 -2.00 -7.11 -21.21
C ARG A 68 -0.58 -6.69 -21.59
N ARG A 69 0.25 -6.28 -20.63
CA ARG A 69 1.66 -5.91 -20.90
C ARG A 69 2.58 -7.13 -21.04
N GLY A 70 2.32 -8.21 -20.31
CA GLY A 70 3.05 -9.47 -20.47
C GLY A 70 2.76 -10.19 -21.80
N VAL A 71 1.54 -10.07 -22.32
CA VAL A 71 1.19 -10.62 -23.65
C VAL A 71 1.84 -9.82 -24.78
N ASN A 72 1.95 -8.50 -24.66
CA ASN A 72 2.61 -7.66 -25.68
C ASN A 72 4.14 -7.71 -25.65
N SER A 73 4.77 -8.30 -24.63
CA SER A 73 6.23 -8.49 -24.60
C SER A 73 6.69 -9.81 -25.23
N SER A 74 5.77 -10.64 -25.75
CA SER A 74 6.08 -11.94 -26.35
C SER A 74 5.85 -11.99 -27.87
N LEU A 75 5.64 -10.83 -28.51
CA LEU A 75 5.42 -10.69 -29.96
C LEU A 75 6.45 -9.76 -30.64
N HIS A 76 7.66 -9.64 -30.10
CA HIS A 76 8.78 -8.97 -30.77
C HIS A 76 10.10 -9.68 -30.49
#